data_AF-A0A7C4XZW2-F1
#
_entry.id   AF-A0A7C4XZW2-F1
#
_cell.length_a   1.000
_cell.length_b   1.000
_cell.length_c   1.000
_cell.angle_alpha   90.00
_cell.angle_beta   90.00
_cell.angle_gamma   90.00
#
_symmetry.space_group_name_H-M   'P 1'
#
loop_
_entity.id
_entity.type
_entity.pdbx_description
1 polymer ?
#
loop_
_entity_poly.entity_id
_entity_poly.type
_entity_poly.pdbx_seq_one_letter_code
_entity_poly.pdbx_strand_id
1 'polypeptide(L)'
;MITSAQLRAARALLGIDQRELAARSGLSLPTIQRMEASDGLVRGNVESLMKLVAALDAAGVELIGENATSLGGGRGVRLKGSPP
;
A
#
# COMPACT_ATOMS: atom_id res chain seq x y z
N MET A 1 5.41 8.35 2.78
CA MET A 1 3.99 8.62 3.15
C MET A 1 3.08 8.07 2.06
N ILE A 2 2.02 7.32 2.42
CA ILE A 2 1.11 6.63 1.49
C ILE A 2 -0.30 7.25 1.57
N THR A 3 -1.05 7.26 0.47
CA THR A 3 -2.47 7.67 0.47
C THR A 3 -3.41 6.46 0.58
N SER A 4 -4.63 6.68 1.06
CA SER A 4 -5.68 5.64 1.11
C SER A 4 -6.06 5.14 -0.30
N ALA A 5 -5.96 6.01 -1.32
CA ALA A 5 -6.12 5.64 -2.71
C ALA A 5 -5.03 4.67 -3.19
N GLN A 6 -3.74 4.96 -2.89
CA GLN A 6 -2.63 4.05 -3.20
C GLN A 6 -2.79 2.70 -2.48
N LEU A 7 -3.24 2.70 -1.23
CA LEU A 7 -3.50 1.48 -0.47
C LEU A 7 -4.57 0.60 -1.14
N ARG A 8 -5.74 1.18 -1.47
CA ARG A 8 -6.83 0.47 -2.14
C ARG A 8 -6.43 -0.03 -3.53
N ALA A 9 -5.69 0.78 -4.29
CA ALA A 9 -5.19 0.40 -5.61
C ALA A 9 -4.18 -0.75 -5.53
N ALA A 10 -3.24 -0.72 -4.57
CA ALA A 10 -2.30 -1.81 -4.34
C ALA A 10 -3.01 -3.13 -4.02
N ARG A 11 -4.02 -3.07 -3.14
CA ARG A 11 -4.83 -4.23 -2.82
C ARG A 11 -5.58 -4.78 -4.03
N ALA A 12 -6.17 -3.91 -4.86
CA ALA A 12 -6.84 -4.30 -6.08
C ALA A 12 -5.89 -4.96 -7.09
N LEU A 13 -4.68 -4.44 -7.27
CA LEU A 13 -3.66 -5.04 -8.15
C LEU A 13 -3.23 -6.44 -7.66
N LEU A 14 -3.15 -6.64 -6.35
CA LEU A 14 -2.82 -7.92 -5.75
C LEU A 14 -3.98 -8.93 -5.77
N GLY A 15 -5.21 -8.48 -6.06
CA GLY A 15 -6.40 -9.34 -6.02
C GLY A 15 -6.75 -9.85 -4.61
N ILE A 16 -6.32 -9.15 -3.55
CA ILE A 16 -6.55 -9.57 -2.15
C ILE A 16 -7.62 -8.72 -1.46
N ASP A 17 -8.21 -9.24 -0.38
CA ASP A 17 -9.13 -8.50 0.46
C ASP A 17 -8.42 -7.81 1.65
N GLN A 18 -9.17 -7.06 2.46
CA GLN A 18 -8.60 -6.35 3.62
C GLN A 18 -8.10 -7.30 4.71
N ARG A 19 -8.68 -8.50 4.84
CA ARG A 19 -8.31 -9.49 5.85
C ARG A 19 -6.97 -10.13 5.49
N GLU A 20 -6.78 -10.46 4.23
CA GLU A 20 -5.52 -10.97 3.71
C GLU A 20 -4.40 -9.92 3.83
N LEU A 21 -4.68 -8.66 3.50
CA LEU A 21 -3.72 -7.57 3.71
C LEU A 21 -3.37 -7.38 5.19
N ALA A 22 -4.35 -7.48 6.09
CA ALA A 22 -4.13 -7.43 7.53
C ALA A 22 -3.20 -8.58 7.99
N ALA A 23 -3.45 -9.80 7.52
CA ALA A 23 -2.61 -10.96 7.81
C ALA A 23 -1.17 -10.78 7.31
N ARG A 24 -0.99 -10.37 6.04
CA ARG A 24 0.34 -10.14 5.43
C ARG A 24 1.14 -9.03 6.11
N SER A 25 0.45 -7.99 6.58
CA SER A 25 1.09 -6.84 7.25
C SER A 25 1.28 -7.04 8.76
N GLY A 26 0.72 -8.10 9.34
CA GLY A 26 0.71 -8.27 10.80
C GLY A 26 -0.06 -7.16 11.52
N LEU A 27 -0.99 -6.49 10.84
CA LEU A 27 -1.87 -5.47 11.40
C LEU A 27 -3.26 -6.05 11.64
N SER A 28 -4.03 -5.46 12.55
CA SER A 28 -5.42 -5.87 12.75
C SER A 28 -6.31 -5.41 11.60
N LEU A 29 -7.36 -6.19 11.28
CA LEU A 29 -8.34 -5.81 10.26
C LEU A 29 -8.96 -4.41 10.50
N PRO A 30 -9.35 -4.02 11.73
CA PRO A 30 -9.83 -2.65 11.98
C PRO A 30 -8.78 -1.56 11.69
N THR A 31 -7.48 -1.87 11.81
CA THR A 31 -6.42 -0.93 11.44
C THR A 31 -6.38 -0.71 9.94
N ILE A 32 -6.40 -1.78 9.14
CA ILE A 32 -6.46 -1.69 7.67
C ILE A 32 -7.71 -0.94 7.21
N GLN A 33 -8.87 -1.24 7.79
CA GLN A 33 -10.13 -0.55 7.48
C GLN A 33 -10.03 0.97 7.73
N ARG A 34 -9.47 1.38 8.87
CA ARG A 34 -9.25 2.80 9.21
C ARG A 34 -8.28 3.48 8.25
N MET A 35 -7.22 2.77 7.86
CA MET A 35 -6.23 3.26 6.89
C MET A 35 -6.86 3.48 5.50
N GLU A 36 -7.67 2.54 5.01
CA GLU A 36 -8.38 2.66 3.73
C GLU A 36 -9.49 3.72 3.75
N ALA A 37 -10.12 3.95 4.91
CA ALA A 37 -11.15 4.98 5.09
C ALA A 37 -10.59 6.40 5.30
N SER A 38 -9.27 6.56 5.38
CA SER A 38 -8.65 7.88 5.56
C SER A 38 -8.88 8.78 4.34
N ASP A 39 -9.17 10.06 4.57
CA ASP A 39 -9.23 11.06 3.51
C ASP A 39 -7.81 11.56 3.17
N GLY A 40 -7.32 11.20 1.99
CA GLY A 40 -5.96 11.49 1.55
C GLY A 40 -4.89 10.60 2.18
N LEU A 41 -4.01 11.17 3.01
CA LEU A 41 -2.88 10.46 3.61
C LEU A 41 -3.34 9.48 4.69
N VAL A 42 -2.78 8.26 4.66
CA VAL A 42 -3.02 7.26 5.70
C VAL A 42 -2.42 7.74 7.02
N ARG A 43 -3.24 7.78 8.07
CA ARG A 43 -2.79 8.12 9.43
C ARG A 43 -2.46 6.85 10.21
N GLY A 44 -1.31 6.84 10.87
CA GLY A 44 -0.84 5.72 11.69
C GLY A 44 0.53 6.02 12.28
N ASN A 45 0.96 5.21 13.24
CA ASN A 45 2.34 5.27 13.71
C ASN A 45 3.30 4.76 12.62
N VAL A 46 4.57 5.16 12.71
CA VAL A 46 5.59 4.83 11.72
C VAL A 46 5.75 3.31 11.56
N GLU A 47 5.75 2.56 12.67
CA GLU A 47 5.88 1.11 12.65
C GLU A 47 4.79 0.42 11.81
N SER A 48 3.53 0.81 11.99
CA SER A 48 2.40 0.23 11.23
C SER A 48 2.49 0.57 9.75
N LEU A 49 2.90 1.80 9.43
CA LEU A 49 3.12 2.22 8.05
C LEU A 49 4.27 1.43 7.40
N MET A 50 5.36 1.18 8.13
CA MET A 50 6.48 0.37 7.64
C MET A 50 6.05 -1.09 7.39
N LYS A 51 5.31 -1.71 8.32
CA LYS A 51 4.76 -3.06 8.14
C LYS A 51 3.86 -3.16 6.91
N LEU A 52 3.01 -2.16 6.70
CA LEU A 52 2.13 -2.10 5.53
C LEU A 52 2.93 -1.99 4.22
N VAL A 53 3.90 -1.06 4.14
CA VAL A 53 4.75 -0.90 2.95
C VAL A 53 5.50 -2.19 2.65
N ALA A 54 6.12 -2.80 3.66
CA ALA A 54 6.89 -4.04 3.49
C ALA A 54 6.01 -5.20 3.01
N ALA A 55 4.78 -5.31 3.51
CA ALA A 55 3.85 -6.35 3.07
C ALA A 55 3.41 -6.18 1.60
N LEU A 56 3.16 -4.95 1.16
CA LEU A 56 2.85 -4.67 -0.25
C LEU A 56 4.06 -4.93 -1.15
N ASP A 57 5.24 -4.52 -0.70
CA ASP A 57 6.51 -4.72 -1.39
C ASP A 57 6.84 -6.20 -1.60
N ALA A 58 6.68 -7.01 -0.55
CA ALA A 58 6.86 -8.46 -0.57
C ALA A 58 5.78 -9.19 -1.39
N ALA A 59 4.57 -8.63 -1.48
CA ALA A 59 3.50 -9.16 -2.30
C ALA A 59 3.67 -8.84 -3.80
N GLY A 60 4.71 -8.08 -4.19
CA GLY A 60 4.99 -7.77 -5.59
C GLY A 60 4.41 -6.43 -6.06
N VAL A 61 4.09 -5.51 -5.15
CA VAL A 61 3.64 -4.15 -5.50
C VAL A 61 4.64 -3.11 -5.02
N GLU A 62 4.95 -2.15 -5.87
CA GLU A 62 5.72 -0.96 -5.55
C GLU A 62 4.82 0.27 -5.47
N LEU A 63 5.03 1.09 -4.44
CA LEU A 63 4.34 2.37 -4.26
C LEU A 63 5.21 3.51 -4.83
N ILE A 64 4.68 4.21 -5.84
CA ILE A 64 5.36 5.31 -6.50
C ILE A 64 5.05 6.61 -5.74
N GLY A 65 6.11 7.29 -5.27
CA GLY A 65 5.99 8.58 -4.61
C GLY A 65 5.70 9.72 -5.60
N GLU A 66 5.20 10.85 -5.11
CA GLU A 66 4.79 11.99 -5.93
C GLU A 66 5.89 12.53 -6.86
N ASN A 67 7.14 12.52 -6.38
CA ASN A 67 8.32 12.98 -7.10
C ASN A 67 9.19 11.82 -7.63
N ALA A 68 8.69 10.58 -7.58
CA ALA A 68 9.42 9.46 -8.14
C ALA A 68 9.41 9.56 -9.68
N THR A 69 10.51 9.17 -10.32
CA THR A 69 10.64 9.20 -11.78
C THR A 69 9.55 8.33 -12.42
N SER A 70 8.54 8.98 -12.95
CA SER A 70 7.40 8.42 -13.67
C SER A 70 7.10 9.37 -14.83
N LEU A 71 6.70 8.82 -15.98
CA LEU A 71 6.52 9.61 -17.21
C LEU A 71 5.53 10.77 -17.03
N GLY A 72 4.51 10.59 -16.18
CA GLY A 72 3.51 11.61 -15.84
C GLY A 72 3.64 12.22 -14.44
N GLY A 73 4.67 11.82 -13.66
CA GLY A 73 4.81 12.19 -12.25
C GLY A 73 3.69 11.68 -11.35
N GLY A 74 3.64 12.18 -10.12
CA GLY A 74 2.55 11.93 -9.18
C GLY A 74 2.61 10.57 -8.48
N ARG A 75 1.69 10.39 -7.53
CA ARG A 75 1.59 9.18 -6.71
C ARG A 75 0.96 8.05 -7.50
N GLY A 76 1.54 6.86 -7.42
CA GLY A 76 1.07 5.70 -8.17
C GLY A 76 1.31 4.38 -7.46
N VAL A 77 0.89 3.31 -8.11
CA VAL A 77 1.09 1.93 -7.68
C VAL A 77 1.40 1.08 -8.91
N ARG A 78 2.36 0.16 -8.81
CA ARG A 78 2.81 -0.67 -9.93
C ARG A 78 3.08 -2.10 -9.46
N LEU A 79 2.78 -3.08 -10.30
CA LEU A 79 3.26 -4.46 -10.12
C LEU A 79 4.76 -4.52 -10.42
N LYS A 80 5.52 -5.14 -9.53
CA LYS A 80 6.93 -5.46 -9.79
C LYS A 80 7.00 -6.44 -10.95
N GLY A 81 7.99 -6.26 -11.81
CA GLY A 81 8.34 -7.28 -12.80
C GLY A 81 8.71 -8.58 -12.07
N SER A 82 8.43 -9.72 -12.71
CA SER A 82 9.00 -10.98 -12.25
C SER A 82 10.52 -10.79 -12.14
N PRO A 83 11.18 -11.24 -11.06
CA PRO A 83 12.64 -11.29 -11.05
C PRO A 83 13.08 -12.09 -12.29
N PRO A 84 14.19 -11.70 -12.95
CA PRO A 84 14.79 -12.56 -13.96
C PRO A 84 15.12 -13.95 -13.40
#